data_AF-A0A5B0B4N6-F1
#
_entry.id   AF-A0A5B0B4N6-F1
#
_cell.length_a   1.000
_cell.length_b   1.000
_cell.length_c   1.000
_cell.angle_alpha   90.00
_cell.angle_beta   90.00
_cell.angle_gamma   90.00
#
_symmetry.space_group_name_H-M   'P 1'
#
loop_
_entity.id
_entity.type
_entity.pdbx_description
1 polymer ?
#
loop_
_entity_poly.entity_id
_entity_poly.type
_entity_poly.pdbx_seq_one_letter_code
_entity_poly.pdbx_strand_id
1 'polypeptide(L)'
;MHLAYPAVLSALLFCTGLYGVLARRNAILVLMSVELMLNAVNLNLVAFDVWLDKTARDALHSGQALTLFTIAIAAAEIGIGLAIVLAVHRNRGTADIDRLRDTAERPGDDDTDDSGPARNEPAEKAEATA
;
A
#
# COMPACT_ATOMS: atom_id res chain seq x y z
N MET A 1 20.50 30.19 -2.41
CA MET A 1 20.61 28.98 -1.58
C MET A 1 21.20 27.88 -2.44
N HIS A 2 22.13 27.09 -1.92
CA HIS A 2 22.74 25.98 -2.67
C HIS A 2 21.72 24.85 -2.79
N LEU A 3 21.54 24.27 -3.99
CA LEU A 3 20.56 23.22 -4.27
C LEU A 3 20.75 21.97 -3.37
N ALA A 4 21.98 21.73 -2.91
CA ALA A 4 22.27 20.58 -2.05
C ALA A 4 21.47 20.58 -0.74
N TYR A 5 21.18 21.74 -0.14
CA TYR A 5 20.44 21.76 1.14
C TYR A 5 19.00 21.22 1.01
N PRO A 6 18.13 21.77 0.14
CA PRO A 6 16.79 21.23 -0.04
C PRO A 6 16.79 19.82 -0.63
N ALA A 7 17.77 19.47 -1.47
CA ALA A 7 17.87 18.11 -2.04
C ALA A 7 18.25 17.05 -0.99
N VAL A 8 19.15 17.37 -0.07
CA VAL A 8 19.48 16.46 1.05
C VAL A 8 18.31 16.38 2.02
N LEU A 9 17.65 17.50 2.31
CA LEU A 9 16.47 17.50 3.18
C LEU A 9 15.32 16.66 2.58
N SER A 10 15.02 16.83 1.29
CA SER A 10 13.99 16.02 0.61
C SER A 10 14.36 14.54 0.63
N ALA A 11 15.61 14.18 0.36
CA ALA A 11 16.07 12.79 0.46
C ALA A 11 15.89 12.20 1.87
N LEU A 12 16.26 12.94 2.91
CA LEU A 12 16.08 12.51 4.31
C LEU A 12 14.60 12.32 4.68
N LEU A 13 13.74 13.26 4.27
CA LEU A 13 12.30 13.18 4.50
C LEU A 13 11.69 11.98 3.77
N PHE A 14 12.09 11.76 2.51
CA PHE A 14 11.64 10.60 1.73
C PHE A 14 12.06 9.28 2.37
N CYS A 15 13.33 9.14 2.79
CA CYS A 15 13.80 7.95 3.49
C CYS A 15 13.09 7.73 4.82
N THR A 16 12.78 8.80 5.56
CA THR A 16 12.00 8.72 6.81
C THR A 16 10.58 8.24 6.56
N GLY A 17 9.93 8.76 5.52
CA GLY A 17 8.61 8.30 5.09
C GLY A 17 8.65 6.85 4.62
N LEU A 18 9.64 6.46 3.82
CA LEU A 18 9.84 5.08 3.37
C LEU A 18 10.02 4.12 4.55
N TYR A 19 10.86 4.49 5.53
CA TYR A 19 11.01 3.73 6.77
C TYR A 19 9.67 3.62 7.51
N GLY A 20 8.90 4.70 7.58
CA GLY A 20 7.56 4.71 8.16
C GLY A 20 6.60 3.73 7.47
N VAL A 21 6.60 3.69 6.13
CA VAL A 21 5.77 2.73 5.36
C VAL A 21 6.15 1.28 5.68
N LEU A 22 7.45 0.98 5.80
CA LEU A 22 7.93 -0.38 6.04
C LEU A 22 7.81 -0.83 7.51
N ALA A 23 7.93 0.10 8.46
CA ALA A 23 8.03 -0.23 9.89
C ALA A 23 6.71 -0.11 10.66
N ARG A 24 5.68 0.53 10.10
CA ARG A 24 4.43 0.80 10.83
C ARG A 24 3.35 -0.21 10.46
N ARG A 25 2.75 -0.82 11.49
CA ARG A 25 1.58 -1.70 11.37
C ARG A 25 0.24 -0.96 11.39
N ASN A 26 0.20 0.25 11.93
CA ASN A 26 -1.04 1.04 11.98
C ASN A 26 -1.25 1.73 10.62
N ALA A 27 -2.38 1.44 9.98
CA ALA A 27 -2.74 1.97 8.67
C ALA A 27 -2.69 3.51 8.61
N ILE A 28 -3.09 4.20 9.67
CA ILE A 28 -3.02 5.67 9.72
C ILE A 28 -1.57 6.14 9.70
N LEU A 29 -0.67 5.46 10.42
CA LEU A 29 0.76 5.81 10.42
C LEU A 29 1.42 5.51 9.07
N VAL A 30 0.96 4.48 8.36
CA VAL A 30 1.41 4.22 6.98
C VAL A 30 0.95 5.33 6.04
N LEU A 31 -0.32 5.74 6.09
CA LEU A 31 -0.83 6.88 5.31
C LEU A 31 -0.04 8.17 5.58
N MET A 32 0.21 8.50 6.85
CA MET A 32 1.03 9.67 7.20
C MET A 32 2.47 9.57 6.67
N SER A 33 3.01 8.35 6.57
CA SER A 33 4.35 8.12 6.04
C SER A 33 4.40 8.32 4.52
N VAL A 34 3.35 7.91 3.79
CA VAL A 34 3.18 8.18 2.35
C VAL A 34 3.07 9.68 2.09
N GLU A 35 2.27 10.40 2.89
CA GLU A 35 2.18 11.87 2.80
C GLU A 35 3.51 12.56 3.00
N LEU A 36 4.33 12.07 3.94
CA LEU A 36 5.68 12.60 4.15
C LEU A 36 6.57 12.39 2.92
N MET A 37 6.46 11.23 2.26
CA MET A 37 7.16 10.95 1.00
C MET A 37 6.70 11.88 -0.13
N LEU A 38 5.40 12.11 -0.29
CA LEU A 38 4.86 13.05 -1.29
C LEU A 38 5.30 14.49 -1.03
N ASN A 39 5.34 14.92 0.25
CA ASN A 39 5.88 16.23 0.62
C ASN A 39 7.38 16.38 0.31
N ALA A 40 8.17 15.30 0.48
CA ALA A 40 9.57 15.29 0.09
C ALA A 40 9.75 15.47 -1.42
N VAL A 41 8.93 14.80 -2.24
CA VAL A 41 8.91 14.96 -3.70
C VAL A 41 8.56 16.40 -4.09
N ASN A 42 7.52 16.97 -3.48
CA ASN A 42 7.10 18.37 -3.71
C ASN A 42 8.21 19.37 -3.37
N LEU A 43 8.89 19.19 -2.23
CA LEU A 43 10.03 20.03 -1.86
C LEU A 43 11.15 19.94 -2.91
N ASN A 44 11.41 18.74 -3.42
CA ASN A 44 12.41 18.54 -4.46
C ASN A 44 12.02 19.24 -5.77
N LEU A 45 10.77 19.10 -6.21
CA LEU A 45 10.25 19.75 -7.42
C LEU A 45 10.41 21.27 -7.36
N VAL A 46 9.99 21.90 -6.27
CA VAL A 46 10.11 23.36 -6.08
C VAL A 46 11.59 23.78 -6.01
N ALA A 47 12.43 23.02 -5.33
CA ALA A 47 13.85 23.34 -5.21
C ALA A 47 14.59 23.32 -6.56
N PHE A 48 14.30 22.32 -7.40
CA PHE A 48 14.85 22.22 -8.75
C PHE A 48 14.30 23.30 -9.69
N ASP A 49 13.02 23.63 -9.59
CA ASP A 49 12.39 24.71 -10.37
C ASP A 49 13.07 26.07 -10.10
N VAL A 50 13.26 26.43 -8.82
CA VAL A 50 13.93 27.68 -8.42
C VAL A 50 15.42 27.70 -8.80
N TRP A 51 16.09 26.54 -8.86
CA TRP A 51 17.48 26.46 -9.28
C TRP A 51 17.63 26.56 -10.81
N LEU A 52 16.72 25.93 -11.56
CA LEU A 52 16.68 25.98 -13.02
C LEU A 52 16.35 27.39 -13.52
N ASP A 53 15.36 28.08 -12.93
CA ASP A 53 15.01 29.47 -13.28
C ASP A 53 16.21 30.43 -13.20
N LYS A 54 17.08 30.24 -12.20
CA LYS A 54 18.31 31.04 -12.06
C LYS A 54 19.37 30.75 -13.11
N THR A 55 19.37 29.54 -13.66
CA THR A 55 20.42 29.05 -14.56
C THR A 55 20.01 29.17 -16.04
N ALA A 56 18.73 28.96 -16.33
CA ALA A 56 18.11 29.07 -17.64
C ALA A 56 17.01 30.13 -17.56
N ARG A 57 17.32 31.35 -18.04
CA ARG A 57 16.31 32.39 -18.23
C ARG A 57 15.33 31.87 -19.29
N ASP A 58 14.05 31.78 -18.92
CA ASP A 58 12.91 31.22 -19.70
C ASP A 58 12.44 29.80 -19.32
N ALA A 59 12.79 29.31 -18.13
CA ALA A 59 12.14 28.11 -17.60
C ALA A 59 10.67 28.42 -17.23
N LEU A 60 9.72 27.79 -17.93
CA LEU A 60 8.34 27.65 -17.45
C LEU A 60 8.40 27.04 -16.04
N HIS A 61 7.71 27.62 -15.04
CA HIS A 61 7.66 27.14 -13.64
C HIS A 61 6.88 25.81 -13.49
N SER A 62 7.22 24.82 -14.32
CA SER A 62 6.54 23.53 -14.40
C SER A 62 6.70 22.71 -13.12
N GLY A 63 7.81 22.86 -12.39
CA GLY A 63 8.00 22.18 -11.11
C GLY A 63 7.06 22.70 -10.03
N GLN A 64 6.81 24.02 -9.99
CA GLN A 64 5.81 24.63 -9.10
C GLN A 64 4.38 24.23 -9.50
N ALA A 65 4.06 24.26 -10.79
CA ALA A 65 2.74 23.83 -11.28
C ALA A 65 2.46 22.36 -10.91
N LEU A 66 3.40 21.46 -11.17
CA LEU A 66 3.28 20.05 -10.80
C LEU A 66 3.11 19.86 -9.29
N THR A 67 3.83 20.63 -8.47
CA THR A 67 3.69 20.59 -7.01
C THR A 67 2.25 20.90 -6.55
N LEU A 68 1.59 21.91 -7.15
CA LEU A 68 0.20 22.23 -6.83
C LEU A 68 -0.75 21.08 -7.20
N PHE A 69 -0.53 20.43 -8.34
CA PHE A 69 -1.29 19.24 -8.71
C PHE A 69 -1.06 18.08 -7.74
N THR A 70 0.18 17.82 -7.34
CA THR A 70 0.50 16.78 -6.36
C THR A 70 -0.14 17.05 -5.01
N ILE A 71 -0.21 18.31 -4.54
CA ILE A 71 -0.93 18.68 -3.32
C ILE A 71 -2.43 18.38 -3.43
N ALA A 72 -3.05 18.70 -4.58
CA ALA A 72 -4.46 18.39 -4.80
C ALA A 72 -4.73 16.89 -4.83
N ILE A 73 -3.84 16.10 -5.46
CA ILE A 73 -3.90 14.63 -5.48
C ILE A 73 -3.73 14.07 -4.07
N ALA A 74 -2.75 14.54 -3.31
CA ALA A 74 -2.50 14.11 -1.94
C ALA A 74 -3.72 14.37 -1.02
N ALA A 75 -4.37 15.54 -1.16
CA ALA A 75 -5.60 15.83 -0.44
C ALA A 75 -6.74 14.85 -0.79
N ALA A 76 -6.87 14.49 -2.07
CA ALA A 76 -7.84 13.48 -2.51
C ALA A 76 -7.49 12.08 -1.97
N GLU A 77 -6.22 11.70 -2.02
CA GLU A 77 -5.71 10.42 -1.51
C GLU A 77 -5.96 10.26 -0.02
N ILE A 78 -5.65 11.27 0.80
CA ILE A 78 -5.92 11.22 2.25
C ILE A 78 -7.41 11.08 2.56
N GLY A 79 -8.27 11.76 1.81
CA GLY A 79 -9.72 11.61 1.95
C GLY A 79 -10.16 10.16 1.72
N ILE A 80 -9.67 9.53 0.64
CA ILE A 80 -9.98 8.14 0.29
C ILE A 80 -9.35 7.17 1.30
N GLY A 81 -8.08 7.36 1.63
CA GLY A 81 -7.32 6.51 2.55
C GLY A 81 -7.94 6.46 3.94
N LEU A 82 -8.30 7.63 4.51
CA LEU A 82 -8.97 7.69 5.81
C LEU A 82 -10.37 7.08 5.76
N ALA A 83 -11.12 7.28 4.67
CA ALA A 83 -12.43 6.66 4.50
C ALA A 83 -12.34 5.12 4.52
N ILE A 84 -11.35 4.55 3.82
CA ILE A 84 -11.09 3.11 3.81
C ILE A 84 -10.68 2.62 5.21
N VAL A 85 -9.73 3.30 5.85
CA VAL A 85 -9.27 2.93 7.21
C VAL A 85 -10.42 2.96 8.20
N LEU A 86 -11.30 3.98 8.13
CA LEU A 86 -12.46 4.09 9.01
C LEU A 86 -13.50 2.99 8.72
N ALA A 87 -13.76 2.67 7.45
CA ALA A 87 -14.67 1.59 7.09
C ALA A 87 -14.18 0.23 7.62
N VAL A 88 -12.88 -0.05 7.47
CA VAL A 88 -12.24 -1.26 8.00
C VAL A 88 -12.30 -1.28 9.53
N HIS A 89 -11.96 -0.16 10.19
CA HIS A 89 -12.01 -0.05 11.64
C HIS A 89 -13.43 -0.23 12.19
N ARG A 90 -14.45 0.26 11.49
CA ARG A 90 -15.85 0.07 11.89
C ARG A 90 -16.28 -1.40 11.85
N ASN A 91 -15.76 -2.18 10.92
CA ASN A 91 -16.08 -3.60 10.77
C ASN A 91 -15.21 -4.52 11.64
N ARG A 92 -13.95 -4.16 11.89
CA ARG A 92 -12.97 -5.05 12.57
C ARG A 92 -12.48 -4.54 13.93
N GLY A 93 -12.82 -3.30 14.32
CA GLY A 93 -12.39 -2.69 15.58
C GLY A 93 -10.88 -2.41 15.67
N THR A 94 -10.15 -2.49 14.56
CA THR A 94 -8.69 -2.27 14.51
C THR A 94 -8.27 -1.67 13.17
N ALA A 95 -7.20 -0.87 13.21
CA ALA A 95 -6.51 -0.31 12.04
C ALA A 95 -5.12 -0.94 11.83
N ASP A 96 -4.88 -2.10 12.45
CA ASP A 96 -3.65 -2.88 12.28
C ASP A 96 -3.69 -3.63 10.93
N ILE A 97 -2.75 -3.33 10.04
CA ILE A 97 -2.68 -3.87 8.68
C ILE A 97 -2.40 -5.38 8.71
N ASP A 98 -1.61 -5.87 9.67
CA ASP A 98 -1.24 -7.30 9.72
C ASP A 98 -2.46 -8.19 9.99
N ARG A 99 -3.49 -7.63 10.66
CA ARG A 99 -4.77 -8.29 10.94
C ARG A 99 -5.76 -8.26 9.77
N LEU A 100 -5.38 -7.66 8.65
CA LEU A 100 -6.18 -7.65 7.43
C LEU A 100 -5.85 -8.82 6.48
N ARG A 101 -4.83 -9.63 6.82
CA ARG A 101 -4.32 -10.72 5.97
C ARG A 101 -5.27 -11.92 5.79
N ASP A 102 -6.33 -12.02 6.59
CA ASP A 102 -7.32 -13.13 6.50
C ASP A 102 -8.16 -13.14 5.21
N THR A 103 -8.07 -12.10 4.37
CA THR A 103 -8.67 -12.09 3.02
C THR A 103 -7.77 -12.75 1.96
N ALA A 104 -6.56 -13.18 2.33
CA ALA A 104 -5.71 -13.95 1.43
C ALA A 104 -6.23 -15.38 1.33
N GLU A 105 -6.46 -15.85 0.10
CA GLU A 105 -6.86 -17.23 -0.18
C GLU A 105 -5.87 -18.19 0.48
N ARG A 106 -6.41 -19.09 1.31
CA ARG A 106 -5.61 -20.05 2.05
C ARG A 106 -5.11 -21.08 1.04
N PRO A 107 -3.79 -21.27 0.85
CA PRO A 107 -3.29 -22.35 0.01
C PRO A 107 -3.61 -23.66 0.75
N GLY A 108 -4.71 -24.32 0.40
CA GLY A 108 -5.15 -25.51 1.11
C GLY A 108 -6.53 -26.08 0.79
N ASP A 109 -7.42 -25.38 0.07
CA ASP A 109 -8.70 -25.97 -0.40
C ASP A 109 -8.52 -26.66 -1.78
N ASP A 110 -7.44 -27.44 -1.92
CA ASP A 110 -7.33 -28.42 -3.01
C ASP A 110 -8.21 -29.60 -2.59
N ASP A 111 -9.38 -29.71 -3.23
CA ASP A 111 -10.34 -30.79 -3.11
C ASP A 111 -9.65 -32.17 -3.24
N THR A 112 -9.37 -32.82 -2.10
CA THR A 112 -9.29 -34.28 -2.06
C THR A 112 -10.64 -34.84 -1.61
N ASP A 113 -11.62 -34.82 -2.52
CA ASP A 113 -12.78 -35.71 -2.43
C ASP A 113 -13.29 -36.08 -3.83
N ASP A 114 -12.47 -36.79 -4.61
CA ASP A 114 -12.97 -37.59 -5.74
C ASP A 114 -12.65 -39.06 -5.51
N SER A 115 -13.47 -39.69 -4.67
CA SER A 115 -13.74 -41.12 -4.81
C SER A 115 -15.22 -41.37 -4.51
N GLY A 116 -16.06 -41.05 -5.50
CA GLY A 116 -17.49 -41.36 -5.49
C GLY A 116 -17.79 -42.86 -5.28
N PRO A 117 -19.01 -43.22 -4.87
CA PRO A 117 -19.33 -44.56 -4.43
C PRO A 117 -19.47 -45.51 -5.62
N ALA A 118 -18.46 -46.37 -5.83
CA ALA A 118 -18.56 -47.49 -6.76
C ALA A 118 -19.48 -48.57 -6.17
N ARG A 119 -20.78 -48.40 -6.44
CA ARG A 119 -21.82 -49.40 -6.28
C ARG A 119 -21.51 -50.57 -7.22
N ASN A 120 -21.22 -51.75 -6.67
CA ASN A 120 -21.30 -53.04 -7.37
C ASN A 120 -21.91 -54.08 -6.43
N GLU A 121 -23.16 -54.48 -6.71
CA GLU A 121 -23.84 -55.67 -6.16
C GLU A 121 -23.44 -56.94 -6.97
N PRO A 122 -23.99 -58.15 -6.73
CA PRO A 122 -23.80 -59.02 -5.58
C PRO A 122 -23.42 -60.48 -5.99
N ALA A 123 -23.17 -61.34 -4.99
CA ALA A 123 -23.38 -62.81 -4.95
C ALA A 123 -22.17 -63.72 -4.68
N GLU A 124 -22.45 -64.70 -3.79
CA GLU A 124 -21.94 -66.07 -3.76
C GLU A 124 -20.57 -66.34 -3.09
N LYS A 125 -20.61 -66.79 -1.82
CA LYS A 125 -20.59 -68.22 -1.48
C LYS A 125 -20.86 -68.45 0.00
N ALA A 126 -21.70 -69.44 0.25
CA ALA A 126 -21.94 -70.05 1.55
C ALA A 126 -20.72 -70.87 2.00
N GLU A 127 -20.39 -70.77 3.29
CA GLU A 127 -19.79 -71.82 4.13
C GLU A 127 -19.86 -71.27 5.58
N ALA A 128 -20.80 -71.73 6.42
CA ALA A 128 -20.55 -72.77 7.44
C ALA A 128 -19.16 -72.60 8.09
N THR A 129 -19.02 -72.36 9.40
CA THR A 129 -19.21 -73.39 10.44
C THR A 129 -18.85 -72.76 11.81
N ALA A 130 -19.62 -73.14 12.84
CA ALA A 130 -19.33 -73.16 14.29
C ALA A 130 -19.06 -71.84 15.04
#